data_AF-A0A1W9X214-F1
#
_entry.id   AF-A0A1W9X214-F1
#
_cell.length_a   1.000
_cell.length_b   1.000
_cell.length_c   1.000
_cell.angle_alpha   90.00
_cell.angle_beta   90.00
_cell.angle_gamma   90.00
#
_symmetry.space_group_name_H-M   'P 1'
#
loop_
_entity.id
_entity.type
_entity.pdbx_description
1 polymer ?
#
loop_
_entity_poly.entity_id
_entity_poly.type
_entity_poly.pdbx_seq_one_letter_code
_entity_poly.pdbx_strand_id
1 'polypeptide(L)' 'MSRTISAKMPDNLAVTFEMFIRETDKSESFHIQRALESYMEDYADLKIAQERLRDSSDPVISIEDMITNSGRCPELY' A
#
# COMPACT_ATOMS: atom_id res chain seq x y z
N MET A 1 -19.24 3.05 -11.50
CA MET A 1 -19.25 4.34 -12.21
C MET A 1 -17.82 4.85 -12.29
N SER A 2 -17.39 5.37 -13.44
CA SER A 2 -16.05 5.97 -13.58
C SER A 2 -16.13 7.49 -13.43
N ARG A 3 -15.09 8.10 -12.86
CA ARG A 3 -14.94 9.55 -12.74
C ARG A 3 -13.60 9.95 -13.32
N THR A 4 -13.58 10.98 -14.14
CA THR A 4 -12.33 11.54 -14.69
C THR A 4 -11.64 12.41 -13.65
N ILE A 5 -10.34 12.18 -13.45
CA ILE A 5 -9.46 12.99 -12.60
C ILE A 5 -8.38 13.57 -13.51
N SER A 6 -8.12 14.88 -13.40
CA SER A 6 -7.03 15.54 -14.12
C SER A 6 -6.08 16.15 -13.09
N ALA A 7 -4.80 15.80 -13.20
CA ALA A 7 -3.73 16.29 -12.33
C ALA A 7 -2.46 16.51 -13.16
N LYS A 8 -1.62 17.46 -12.74
CA LYS A 8 -0.32 17.69 -13.36
C LYS A 8 0.69 16.69 -12.81
N MET A 9 1.41 16.03 -13.71
CA MET A 9 2.55 15.18 -13.38
C MET A 9 3.84 15.91 -13.77
N PRO A 10 4.88 15.92 -12.92
CA PRO A 10 6.20 16.39 -13.31
C PRO A 10 6.75 15.63 -14.52
N ASP A 11 7.40 16.34 -15.45
CA ASP A 11 7.87 15.75 -16.73
C ASP A 11 8.82 14.56 -16.51
N ASN A 12 9.72 14.66 -15.53
CA ASN A 12 10.65 13.57 -15.20
C ASN A 12 9.92 12.30 -14.75
N LEU A 13 8.84 12.45 -13.97
CA LEU A 13 8.02 11.33 -13.52
C LEU A 13 7.21 10.74 -14.68
N ALA A 14 6.67 11.58 -15.55
CA ALA A 14 5.94 11.14 -16.73
C ALA A 14 6.82 10.28 -17.65
N VAL A 15 8.06 10.70 -17.90
CA VAL A 15 9.03 9.92 -18.71
C VAL A 15 9.33 8.57 -18.08
N THR A 16 9.60 8.52 -16.77
CA THR A 16 9.84 7.24 -16.08
C THR A 16 8.61 6.34 -16.10
N PHE A 17 7.42 6.92 -15.94
CA PHE A 17 6.16 6.19 -15.97
C PHE A 17 5.86 5.59 -17.34
N GLU A 18 6.08 6.34 -18.43
CA GLU A 18 5.93 5.84 -19.79
C GLU A 18 6.86 4.65 -20.09
N MET A 19 8.11 4.70 -19.61
CA MET A 19 9.04 3.57 -19.76
C MET A 19 8.52 2.32 -19.06
N PHE A 20 8.03 2.47 -17.82
CA PHE A 20 7.47 1.37 -17.05
C PHE A 20 6.22 0.75 -17.70
N ILE A 21 5.30 1.57 -18.20
CA ILE A 21 4.07 1.09 -18.87
C ILE A 21 4.41 0.25 -20.12
N ARG A 22 5.44 0.63 -20.87
CA ARG A 22 5.88 -0.10 -22.07
C ARG A 22 6.38 -1.51 -21.73
N GLU A 23 6.88 -1.73 -20.52
CA GLU A 23 7.40 -3.03 -20.08
C GLU A 23 6.30 -3.97 -19.57
N THR A 24 5.19 -3.43 -19.05
CA THR A 24 4.16 -4.18 -18.34
C THR A 24 2.97 -4.62 -19.20
N ASP A 25 2.89 -4.14 -20.45
CA ASP A 25 1.80 -4.42 -21.42
C ASP A 25 0.39 -4.16 -20.84
N LYS A 26 0.29 -3.20 -19.91
CA LYS A 26 -0.98 -2.73 -19.32
C LYS A 26 -1.22 -1.27 -19.66
N SER A 27 -2.46 -0.82 -19.52
CA SER A 27 -2.80 0.58 -19.78
C SER A 27 -2.29 1.50 -18.68
N GLU A 28 -2.06 2.78 -19.02
CA GLU A 28 -1.68 3.82 -18.05
C GLU A 28 -2.70 3.91 -16.90
N SER A 29 -3.98 3.90 -17.26
CA SER A 29 -5.10 3.93 -16.31
C SER A 29 -5.05 2.77 -15.32
N PHE A 30 -4.65 1.57 -15.75
CA PHE A 30 -4.52 0.40 -14.87
C PHE A 30 -3.46 0.66 -13.80
N HIS A 31 -2.29 1.15 -14.20
CA HIS A 31 -1.21 1.44 -13.25
C HIS A 31 -1.55 2.59 -12.30
N ILE A 32 -2.19 3.65 -12.79
CA ILE A 32 -2.64 4.77 -11.95
C ILE A 32 -3.69 4.29 -10.94
N GLN A 33 -4.67 3.50 -11.37
CA GLN A 33 -5.68 2.93 -10.47
C GLN A 33 -5.02 2.07 -9.40
N ARG A 34 -4.14 1.15 -9.80
CA ARG A 34 -3.45 0.27 -8.86
C ARG A 34 -2.58 1.04 -7.87
N ALA A 35 -1.86 2.06 -8.34
CA ALA A 35 -1.03 2.90 -7.48
C ALA A 35 -1.86 3.67 -6.44
N LEU A 36 -3.03 4.18 -6.83
CA LEU A 36 -3.95 4.87 -5.92
C LEU A 36 -4.56 3.90 -4.90
N GLU A 37 -4.98 2.72 -5.33
CA GLU A 37 -5.49 1.66 -4.44
C GLU A 37 -4.44 1.31 -3.38
N SER A 38 -3.23 0.94 -3.80
CA SER A 38 -2.16 0.57 -2.89
C SER A 38 -1.74 1.72 -1.98
N TYR A 39 -1.68 2.96 -2.49
CA TYR A 39 -1.40 4.12 -1.65
C TYR A 39 -2.46 4.33 -0.55
N MET A 40 -3.74 4.14 -0.87
CA MET A 40 -4.81 4.28 0.11
C MET A 40 -4.79 3.16 1.15
N GLU A 41 -4.51 1.93 0.73
CA GLU A 41 -4.32 0.78 1.62
C GLU A 41 -3.15 1.04 2.59
N ASP A 42 -1.96 1.37 2.06
CA ASP A 42 -0.77 1.66 2.85
C ASP A 42 -1.00 2.83 3.84
N TYR A 43 -1.70 3.87 3.39
CA TYR A 43 -2.02 5.01 4.24
C TYR A 43 -2.98 4.64 5.37
N ALA A 44 -3.98 3.79 5.11
CA ALA A 44 -4.90 3.29 6.12
C ALA A 44 -4.17 2.42 7.16
N ASP A 45 -3.31 1.51 6.72
CA ASP A 45 -2.50 0.66 7.59
C ASP A 45 -1.57 1.50 8.48
N LEU A 46 -0.90 2.50 7.89
CA LEU A 46 -0.05 3.42 8.65
C LEU A 46 -0.85 4.18 9.72
N LYS A 47 -2.09 4.57 9.42
CA LYS A 47 -2.95 5.25 10.40
C LYS A 47 -3.28 4.37 11.59
N ILE A 48 -3.67 3.12 11.35
CA ILE A 48 -3.94 2.15 12.41
C ILE A 48 -2.69 1.93 13.27
N ALA A 49 -1.52 1.77 12.63
CA ALA A 49 -0.26 1.60 13.34
C ALA A 49 0.08 2.81 14.23
N GLN A 50 -0.15 4.03 13.74
CA GLN A 50 0.07 5.26 14.52
C GLN A 50 -0.90 5.41 15.69
N GLU A 51 -2.15 5.00 15.52
CA GLU A 51 -3.16 5.02 16.59
C GLU A 51 -2.77 4.04 17.69
N ARG A 52 -2.44 2.80 17.34
CA ARG A 52 -1.96 1.78 18.28
C ARG A 52 -0.70 2.20 19.02
N LEU A 53 0.27 2.80 18.32
CA LEU A 53 1.50 3.28 18.94
C LEU A 53 1.25 4.34 20.04
N ARG A 54 0.16 5.12 19.92
CA ARG A 54 -0.20 6.18 20.87
C ARG A 54 -1.19 5.72 21.93
N ASP A 55 -1.75 4.53 21.78
CA ASP A 55 -2.69 3.97 22.73
C ASP A 55 -1.94 3.20 23.83
N SER A 56 -1.86 3.80 25.02
CA SER A 56 -1.25 3.17 26.19
C SER A 56 -2.04 1.95 26.71
N SER A 57 -3.26 1.75 26.22
CA SER A 57 -4.09 0.59 26.53
C SER A 57 -3.98 -0.53 25.48
N ASP A 58 -3.24 -0.31 24.37
CA ASP A 58 -2.99 -1.37 23.38
C ASP A 58 -2.22 -2.52 24.06
N PRO A 59 -2.77 -3.75 24.07
CA PRO A 59 -2.14 -4.86 24.78
C PRO A 59 -0.79 -5.23 24.15
N VAL A 60 0.22 -5.36 25.00
CA VAL A 60 1.52 -5.92 24.60
C VAL A 60 1.35 -7.42 24.40
N ILE A 61 1.54 -7.88 23.17
CA ILE A 61 1.54 -9.30 22.81
C ILE A 61 2.98 -9.79 22.57
N SER A 62 3.21 -11.08 22.77
CA SER A 62 4.49 -11.70 22.43
C SER A 62 4.63 -11.86 20.90
N ILE A 63 5.86 -12.13 20.44
CA ILE A 63 6.11 -12.41 19.01
C ILE A 63 5.42 -13.72 18.60
N GLU A 64 5.38 -14.71 19.49
CA GLU A 64 4.71 -15.99 19.28
C GLU A 64 3.20 -15.82 19.08
N ASP A 65 2.57 -14.97 19.89
CA ASP A 65 1.14 -14.65 19.80
C ASP A 65 0.84 -13.87 18.51
N MET A 66 1.71 -12.92 18.14
CA MET A 66 1.58 -12.17 16.90
C MET A 66 1.62 -13.08 15.67
N ILE A 67 2.58 -14.01 15.60
CA ILE A 67 2.73 -14.94 14.47
C ILE A 67 1.50 -15.84 14.37
N THR A 68 1.08 -16.44 15.48
CA THR A 68 -0.10 -17.31 15.55
C THR A 68 -1.36 -16.59 15.08
N ASN A 69 -1.58 -15.36 15.53
CA ASN A 69 -2.75 -14.55 15.17
C ASN A 69 -2.71 -14.03 13.72
N SER A 70 -1.52 -13.84 13.15
CA SER A 70 -1.34 -13.37 11.77
C SER A 70 -1.60 -14.44 10.70
N GLY A 71 -1.87 -15.69 11.10
CA GLY A 71 -2.06 -16.81 10.17
C GLY A 71 -0.79 -17.26 9.46
N ARG A 72 0.39 -16.82 9.91
CA ARG A 72 1.69 -17.32 9.42
C ARG A 72 2.08 -18.57 10.21
N CYS A 73 2.55 -19.61 9.51
CA CYS A 73 3.05 -20.82 10.17
C CYS A 73 4.27 -20.49 11.05
N PRO A 74 4.26 -20.88 12.34
CA PRO A 74 5.39 -20.67 13.25
C PRO A 74 6.68 -21.39 12.86
N GLU A 75 6.58 -22.42 12.02
CA GLU A 75 7.68 -23.33 11.63
C GLU A 75 8.68 -22.72 10.64
N LEU A 76 8.52 -21.44 10.27
CA LEU A 76 9.39 -20.74 9.31
C LEU A 76 10.51 -19.90 9.96
N TYR A 77 10.75 -20.05 11.26
CA TYR A 77 11.85 -19.41 12.00
C TYR A 77 12.54 -20.37 12.97
#